data_AF-A0A3D1IEX3-F1
#
_entry.id   AF-A0A3D1IEX3-F1
#
_cell.length_a   1.000
_cell.length_b   1.000
_cell.length_c   1.000
_cell.angle_alpha   90.00
_cell.angle_beta   90.00
_cell.angle_gamma   90.00
#
_symmetry.space_group_name_H-M   'P 1'
#
loop_
_entity.id
_entity.type
_entity.pdbx_description
1 polymer ?
#
loop_
_entity_poly.entity_id
_entity_poly.type
_entity_poly.pdbx_seq_one_letter_code
_entity_poly.pdbx_strand_id
1 'polypeptide(L)' 'EIEVYAGTMHGWCPPDSAVYHEASAERAWSRLLALFETALA' A
#
# COMPACT_ATOMS: atom_id res chain seq x y z
N GLU A 1 -4.02 12.15 0.79
CA GLU A 1 -5.11 11.16 0.71
C GLU A 1 -5.02 10.21 1.89
N ILE A 2 -6.13 9.67 2.38
CA ILE A 2 -6.16 8.66 3.45
C ILE A 2 -7.09 7.52 3.04
N GLU A 3 -6.66 6.28 3.26
CA GLU A 3 -7.46 5.08 3.04
C GLU A 3 -7.26 4.06 4.16
N VAL A 4 -8.35 3.39 4.55
CA VAL A 4 -8.36 2.28 5.51
C VAL A 4 -8.47 0.96 4.75
N TYR A 5 -7.51 0.05 4.96
CA TYR A 5 -7.46 -1.26 4.34
C TYR A 5 -8.04 -2.31 5.29
N ALA A 6 -9.32 -2.62 5.13
CA ALA A 6 -10.02 -3.58 5.98
C ALA A 6 -9.37 -4.97 5.93
N GLY A 7 -9.28 -5.64 7.08
CA GLY A 7 -8.69 -6.99 7.20
C GLY A 7 -7.15 -7.03 7.21
N THR A 8 -6.48 -5.89 7.09
CA THR A 8 -5.01 -5.83 7.17
C THR A 8 -4.51 -5.67 8.61
N MET A 9 -3.30 -6.18 8.89
CA MET A 9 -2.61 -6.04 10.18
C MET A 9 -1.38 -5.15 10.04
N HIS A 10 -0.94 -4.49 11.11
CA HIS A 10 0.30 -3.69 11.06
C HIS A 10 1.46 -4.48 10.44
N GLY A 11 2.11 -3.89 9.43
CA GLY A 11 3.15 -4.56 8.65
C GLY A 11 2.63 -5.38 7.47
N TRP A 12 1.43 -5.10 6.92
CA TRP A 12 0.83 -5.86 5.82
C TRP A 12 1.42 -5.60 4.42
N CYS A 13 2.17 -4.51 4.22
CA CYS A 13 2.73 -4.16 2.90
C CYS A 13 3.99 -4.94 2.50
N PRO A 14 4.97 -5.20 3.39
CA PRO A 14 6.20 -5.89 3.00
C PRO A 14 5.96 -7.37 2.64
N PRO A 15 6.46 -7.87 1.48
CA PRO A 15 6.26 -9.26 1.05
C PRO A 15 6.88 -10.32 1.97
N ASP A 16 7.88 -9.94 2.75
CA ASP A 16 8.56 -10.78 3.75
C ASP A 16 7.87 -10.78 5.12
N SER A 17 6.78 -10.01 5.27
CA SER A 17 5.99 -9.98 6.49
C SER A 17 5.12 -11.23 6.65
N ALA A 18 5.05 -11.76 7.87
CA ALA A 18 4.15 -12.86 8.22
C ALA A 18 2.65 -12.52 8.02
N VAL A 19 2.32 -11.24 7.85
CA VAL A 19 0.95 -10.74 7.64
C VAL A 19 0.79 -10.02 6.30
N TYR A 20 1.63 -10.37 5.32
CA TYR A 20 1.56 -9.81 3.96
C TYR A 20 0.16 -9.95 3.37
N HIS A 21 -0.39 -8.85 2.85
CA HIS A 21 -1.71 -8.80 2.24
C HIS A 21 -1.64 -8.24 0.83
N GLU A 22 -1.27 -9.11 -0.13
CA GLU A 22 -0.95 -8.78 -1.53
C GLU A 22 -1.91 -7.79 -2.21
N ALA A 23 -3.21 -8.08 -2.21
CA ALA A 23 -4.20 -7.23 -2.90
C ALA A 23 -4.23 -5.79 -2.35
N SER A 24 -4.00 -5.62 -1.06
CA SER A 24 -3.93 -4.29 -0.44
C SER A 24 -2.58 -3.65 -0.74
N ALA A 25 -1.49 -4.43 -0.77
CA ALA A 25 -0.12 -3.95 -0.97
C ALA A 25 0.05 -3.34 -2.35
N GLU A 26 -0.40 -4.06 -3.38
CA GLU A 26 -0.40 -3.59 -4.77
C GLU A 26 -1.22 -2.30 -4.93
N ARG A 27 -2.38 -2.24 -4.28
CA ARG A 27 -3.23 -1.04 -4.32
C ARG A 27 -2.58 0.16 -3.64
N ALA A 28 -1.97 -0.03 -2.47
CA ALA A 28 -1.27 1.06 -1.77
C ALA A 28 -0.06 1.56 -2.54
N TRP A 29 0.75 0.67 -3.10
CA TRP A 29 1.92 1.06 -3.89
C TRP A 29 1.53 1.79 -5.17
N SER A 30 0.52 1.30 -5.88
CA SER A 30 0.03 1.97 -7.09
C SER A 30 -0.43 3.41 -6.80
N ARG A 31 -1.13 3.63 -5.68
CA ARG A 31 -1.57 4.97 -5.27
C ARG A 31 -0.41 5.87 -4.85
N LEU A 32 0.58 5.32 -4.14
CA LEU A 32 1.77 6.09 -3.76
C LEU A 32 2.56 6.55 -4.98
N LEU A 33 2.76 5.65 -5.97
CA LEU A 33 3.48 5.99 -7.19
C LEU A 33 2.74 7.06 -7.99
N ALA A 34 1.40 6.96 -8.11
CA ALA A 34 0.59 7.99 -8.76
C ALA A 34 0.67 9.36 -8.05
N LEU A 35 0.74 9.36 -6.71
CA LEU A 35 0.95 10.57 -5.93
C LEU A 35 2.33 11.18 -6.24
N PHE A 36 3.39 10.38 -6.26
CA PHE A 36 4.73 10.86 -6.59
C PHE A 36 4.83 11.36 -8.02
N GLU A 37 4.23 10.67 -8.98
CA GLU A 37 4.15 11.12 -10.37
C GLU A 37 3.47 12.49 -10.47
N THR A 38 2.39 12.72 -9.73
CA THR A 38 1.68 14.01 -9.79
C THR A 38 2.43 15.13 -9.03
N ALA A 39 3.07 14.79 -7.91
CA ALA A 39 3.64 15.79 -7.00
C ALA A 39 5.12 16.10 -7.25
N LEU A 40 5.87 15.21 -7.93
CA LEU A 40 7.32 15.28 -8.06
C LEU A 40 7.84 15.17 -9.52
N ALA A 41 6.96 15.03 -10.52
CA ALA A 41 7.34 14.99 -11.93
C ALA A 41 7.49 16.38 -12.57
#